data_AF-A0A1F3XMV5-F1
#
_entry.id   AF-A0A1F3XMV5-F1
#
_cell.length_a   1.000
_cell.length_b   1.000
_cell.length_c   1.000
_cell.angle_alpha   90.00
_cell.angle_beta   90.00
_cell.angle_gamma   90.00
#
_symmetry.space_group_name_H-M   'P 1'
#
loop_
_entity.id
_entity.type
_entity.pdbx_description
1 polymer ?
#
loop_
_entity_poly.entity_id
_entity_poly.type
_entity_poly.pdbx_seq_one_letter_code
_entity_poly.pdbx_strand_id
1 'polypeptide(L)'
;MRTSALKISEASLAEAVCREVACENLATTGGYCRMHYIKNWKKIKRKELILKERKLNQYIEELVAKYPDKYIEAIRQDLANDKDFAKVIHDLDLDESIDDYELDSESVDNLIDNIKRDFEDEGEGF
;
A
#
# COMPACT_ATOMS: atom_id res chain seq x y z
N MET A 1 31.34 15.48 36.77
CA MET A 1 30.05 15.62 36.08
C MET A 1 30.29 15.31 34.60
N ARG A 2 29.94 14.10 34.14
CA ARG A 2 30.09 13.71 32.73
C ARG A 2 28.73 13.88 32.06
N THR A 3 28.58 14.94 31.27
CA THR A 3 27.44 15.14 30.38
C THR A 3 27.62 14.25 29.16
N SER A 4 26.98 13.09 29.18
CA SER A 4 26.93 12.20 28.02
C SER A 4 25.96 12.79 27.00
N ALA A 5 26.50 13.32 25.90
CA ALA A 5 25.72 13.72 24.73
C ALA A 5 25.02 12.48 24.14
N LEU A 6 23.68 12.53 24.07
CA LEU A 6 22.87 11.52 23.41
C LEU A 6 23.15 11.59 21.90
N LYS A 7 23.83 10.57 21.37
CA LYS A 7 23.92 10.32 19.93
C LYS A 7 22.56 9.84 19.45
N ILE A 8 21.75 10.77 18.96
CA ILE A 8 20.53 10.47 18.23
C ILE A 8 20.97 10.04 16.83
N SER A 9 20.86 8.74 16.53
CA SER A 9 21.08 8.21 15.18
C SER A 9 19.99 8.73 14.24
N GLU A 10 20.32 9.12 13.00
CA GLU A 10 19.37 9.71 12.03
C GLU A 10 18.12 8.85 11.76
N ALA A 11 18.18 7.54 12.02
CA ALA A 11 17.03 6.62 11.97
C ALA A 11 15.91 6.93 12.99
N SER A 12 16.19 7.68 14.07
CA SER A 12 15.20 7.98 15.11
C SER A 12 14.46 9.30 14.92
N LEU A 13 14.76 10.08 13.87
CA LEU A 13 14.09 11.36 13.65
C LEU A 13 12.66 11.16 13.09
N ALA A 14 12.49 10.19 12.19
CA ALA A 14 11.19 9.88 11.57
C ALA A 14 10.17 9.30 12.57
N GLU A 15 10.65 8.59 13.58
CA GLU A 15 9.80 8.05 14.65
C GLU A 15 9.41 9.11 15.70
N ALA A 16 10.18 10.20 15.75
CA ALA A 16 9.98 11.30 16.69
C ALA A 16 9.00 12.37 16.18
N VAL A 17 8.61 12.37 14.90
CA VAL A 17 7.69 13.35 14.30
C VAL A 17 6.29 12.76 14.12
N CYS A 18 5.28 13.59 14.31
CA CYS A 18 3.87 13.21 14.16
C CYS A 18 3.58 12.65 12.75
N ARG A 19 2.88 11.52 12.69
CA ARG A 19 2.48 10.84 11.44
C ARG A 19 1.44 11.57 10.59
N GLU A 20 0.80 12.61 11.12
CA GLU A 20 -0.16 13.41 10.35
C GLU A 20 0.60 14.23 9.28
N VAL A 21 0.10 14.21 8.04
CA VAL A 21 0.69 14.96 6.92
C VAL A 21 0.78 16.45 7.27
N ALA A 22 1.92 17.06 6.94
CA ALA A 22 2.22 18.45 7.24
C ALA A 22 2.20 18.81 8.75
N CYS A 23 2.44 17.83 9.63
CA CYS A 23 2.63 18.08 11.06
C CYS A 23 4.08 17.83 11.49
N GLU A 24 4.78 18.90 11.84
CA GLU A 24 6.18 18.84 12.29
C GLU A 24 6.32 18.67 13.81
N ASN A 25 5.20 18.58 14.54
CA ASN A 25 5.22 18.39 15.99
C ASN A 25 5.78 17.02 16.35
N LEU A 26 6.41 16.94 17.52
CA LEU A 26 6.93 15.68 18.03
C LEU A 26 5.79 14.68 18.33
N ALA A 27 5.98 13.43 17.91
CA ALA A 27 5.11 12.31 18.25
C ALA A 27 5.26 11.99 19.74
N THR A 28 4.15 11.95 20.46
CA THR A 28 4.12 11.61 21.90
C THR A 28 3.54 10.23 22.15
N THR A 29 2.48 9.85 21.42
CA THR A 29 1.76 8.59 21.66
C THR A 29 1.23 8.04 20.36
N GLY A 30 1.46 6.74 20.10
CA GLY A 30 0.96 6.07 18.90
C GLY A 30 1.46 6.68 17.58
N GLY A 31 2.61 7.36 17.59
CA GLY A 31 3.16 8.06 16.43
C GLY A 31 2.48 9.39 16.09
N TYR A 32 1.62 9.93 16.96
CA TYR A 32 1.00 11.25 16.77
C TYR A 32 1.43 12.23 17.87
N CYS A 33 1.43 13.52 17.57
CA CYS A 33 1.51 14.56 18.60
C CYS A 33 0.25 14.57 19.45
N ARG A 34 0.29 15.23 20.61
CA ARG A 34 -0.84 15.27 21.56
C ARG A 34 -2.17 15.69 20.92
N MET A 35 -2.14 16.73 20.08
CA MET A 35 -3.34 17.25 19.40
C MET A 35 -3.91 16.25 18.39
N HIS A 36 -3.06 15.70 17.51
CA HIS A 36 -3.51 14.75 16.48
C HIS A 36 -3.87 13.38 17.06
N TYR A 37 -3.29 12.98 18.18
CA TYR A 37 -3.71 11.78 18.90
C TYR A 37 -5.18 11.92 19.38
N ILE A 38 -5.55 13.06 19.96
CA ILE A 38 -6.93 13.31 20.41
C ILE A 38 -7.89 13.39 19.22
N LYS A 39 -7.50 14.11 18.15
CA LYS A 39 -8.28 14.21 16.90
C LYS A 39 -8.56 12.84 16.28
N ASN A 40 -7.54 11.98 16.25
CA ASN A 40 -7.62 10.65 15.63
C ASN A 40 -8.02 9.52 16.61
N TRP A 41 -8.30 9.82 17.88
CA TRP A 41 -8.54 8.84 18.94
C TRP A 41 -9.51 7.71 18.55
N LYS A 42 -10.68 8.07 18.00
CA LYS A 42 -11.69 7.08 17.61
C LYS A 42 -11.18 6.14 16.53
N LYS A 43 -10.43 6.66 15.55
CA LYS A 43 -9.81 5.86 14.48
C LYS A 43 -8.70 4.97 15.02
N ILE A 44 -7.86 5.50 15.92
CA ILE A 44 -6.78 4.76 16.59
C ILE A 44 -7.37 3.59 17.38
N LYS A 45 -8.36 3.84 18.25
CA LYS A 45 -9.02 2.79 19.04
C LYS A 45 -9.76 1.77 18.20
N ARG A 46 -10.37 2.17 17.08
CA ARG A 46 -10.98 1.22 16.14
C ARG A 46 -9.93 0.30 15.52
N LYS A 47 -8.79 0.85 15.07
CA LYS A 47 -7.68 0.05 14.52
C LYS A 47 -7.11 -0.90 15.57
N GLU A 48 -6.87 -0.42 16.80
CA GLU A 48 -6.44 -1.28 17.92
C GLU A 48 -7.43 -2.41 18.19
N LEU A 49 -8.74 -2.13 18.16
CA LEU A 49 -9.77 -3.15 18.35
C LEU A 49 -9.75 -4.19 17.22
N ILE A 50 -9.70 -3.76 15.96
CA ILE A 50 -9.62 -4.67 14.79
C ILE A 50 -8.38 -5.57 14.88
N LEU A 51 -7.23 -4.98 15.22
CA LEU A 51 -5.98 -5.73 15.39
C LEU A 51 -6.05 -6.68 16.59
N LYS A 52 -6.70 -6.28 17.68
CA LYS A 52 -6.92 -7.11 18.88
C LYS A 52 -7.85 -8.30 18.59
N GLU A 53 -8.88 -8.10 17.78
CA GLU A 53 -9.81 -9.15 17.37
C GLU A 53 -9.13 -10.23 16.52
N ARG A 54 -7.92 -9.98 15.97
CA ARG A 54 -7.12 -10.95 15.19
C ARG A 54 -7.93 -11.65 14.09
N LYS A 55 -8.99 -11.02 13.58
CA LYS A 55 -9.91 -11.61 12.60
C LYS A 55 -9.22 -12.09 11.33
N LEU A 56 -8.15 -11.40 10.91
CA LEU A 56 -7.34 -11.86 9.78
C LEU A 56 -6.60 -13.16 10.09
N ASN A 57 -6.00 -13.26 11.28
CA ASN A 57 -5.31 -14.49 11.69
C ASN A 57 -6.30 -15.63 11.88
N GLN A 58 -7.47 -15.35 12.48
CA GLN A 58 -8.56 -16.34 12.58
C GLN A 58 -9.05 -16.78 11.21
N TYR A 59 -9.22 -15.87 10.25
CA TYR A 59 -9.63 -16.20 8.89
C TYR A 59 -8.56 -17.00 8.13
N ILE A 60 -7.28 -16.69 8.33
CA ILE A 60 -6.16 -17.48 7.79
C ILE A 60 -6.14 -18.87 8.42
N GLU A 61 -6.29 -18.98 9.75
CA GLU A 61 -6.37 -20.25 10.46
C GLU A 61 -7.58 -21.07 9.98
N GLU A 62 -8.73 -20.45 9.77
CA GLU A 62 -9.92 -21.08 9.20
C GLU A 62 -9.70 -21.52 7.75
N LEU A 63 -9.03 -20.72 6.92
CA LEU A 63 -8.70 -21.08 5.54
C LEU A 63 -7.68 -22.24 5.49
N VAL A 64 -6.64 -22.21 6.32
CA VAL A 64 -5.65 -23.30 6.45
C VAL A 64 -6.30 -24.56 7.04
N ALA A 65 -7.25 -24.42 7.96
CA ALA A 65 -7.99 -25.57 8.50
C ALA A 65 -8.98 -26.17 7.50
N LYS A 66 -9.53 -25.35 6.60
CA LYS A 66 -10.58 -25.75 5.64
C LYS A 66 -10.01 -26.30 4.33
N TYR A 67 -8.79 -25.93 3.96
CA TYR A 67 -8.12 -26.41 2.75
C TYR A 67 -6.81 -27.10 3.12
N PRO A 68 -6.62 -28.38 2.76
CA PRO A 68 -5.38 -29.09 3.07
C PRO A 68 -4.17 -28.40 2.44
N ASP A 69 -3.03 -28.45 3.15
CA ASP A 69 -1.73 -27.83 2.76
C ASP A 69 -1.36 -28.03 1.29
N LYS A 70 -1.82 -29.12 0.67
CA LYS A 70 -1.67 -29.41 -0.76
C LYS A 70 -2.18 -28.30 -1.69
N TYR A 71 -3.29 -27.64 -1.37
CA TYR A 71 -3.80 -26.55 -2.22
C TYR A 71 -3.00 -25.27 -2.04
N ILE A 72 -2.51 -25.01 -0.82
CA ILE A 72 -1.66 -23.84 -0.53
C ILE A 72 -0.31 -24.00 -1.21
N GLU A 73 0.25 -25.22 -1.21
CA GLU A 73 1.51 -25.52 -1.87
C GLU A 73 1.39 -25.46 -3.40
N ALA A 74 0.26 -25.89 -3.96
CA ALA A 74 -0.03 -25.72 -5.38
C ALA A 74 -0.07 -24.23 -5.78
N ILE A 75 -0.81 -23.39 -5.03
CA ILE A 75 -0.87 -21.95 -5.28
C ILE A 75 0.52 -21.29 -5.15
N ARG A 76 1.33 -21.72 -4.16
CA ARG A 76 2.70 -21.24 -4.01
C ARG A 76 3.58 -21.61 -5.19
N GLN A 77 3.42 -22.81 -5.73
CA GLN A 77 4.16 -23.29 -6.90
C GLN A 77 3.73 -22.53 -8.16
N ASP A 78 2.43 -22.28 -8.32
CA ASP A 78 1.87 -21.53 -9.44
C ASP A 78 2.34 -20.05 -9.46
N LEU A 79 2.59 -19.47 -8.28
CA LEU A 79 3.06 -18.09 -8.11
C LEU A 79 4.59 -17.96 -7.93
N ALA A 80 5.35 -19.06 -7.99
CA ALA A 80 6.77 -19.07 -7.65
C ALA A 80 7.65 -18.35 -8.68
N ASN A 81 7.24 -18.36 -9.95
CA ASN A 81 7.94 -17.68 -11.03
C ASN A 81 6.98 -17.29 -12.17
N ASP A 82 7.37 -16.27 -12.93
CA ASP A 82 6.53 -15.69 -14.00
C ASP A 82 6.17 -16.71 -15.09
N LYS A 83 7.00 -17.75 -15.29
CA LYS A 83 6.76 -18.80 -16.27
C LYS A 83 5.66 -19.77 -15.83
N ASP A 84 5.70 -20.20 -14.57
CA ASP A 84 4.68 -21.06 -13.97
C ASP A 84 3.36 -20.31 -13.86
N PHE A 85 3.41 -19.01 -13.52
CA PHE A 85 2.24 -18.14 -13.54
C PHE A 85 1.63 -18.03 -14.95
N ALA A 86 2.42 -17.67 -15.96
CA ALA A 86 1.94 -17.55 -17.34
C ALA A 86 1.39 -18.87 -17.89
N LYS A 87 1.99 -19.99 -17.51
CA LYS A 87 1.48 -21.32 -17.84
C LYS A 87 0.10 -21.57 -17.24
N VAL A 88 -0.12 -21.19 -15.98
CA VAL A 88 -1.43 -21.32 -15.31
C VAL A 88 -2.48 -20.40 -15.93
N ILE A 89 -2.10 -19.17 -16.32
CA ILE A 89 -2.99 -18.26 -17.06
C ILE A 89 -3.47 -18.88 -18.36
N HIS A 90 -2.55 -19.50 -19.12
CA HIS A 90 -2.85 -20.19 -20.37
C HIS A 90 -3.64 -21.51 -20.14
N ASP A 91 -3.25 -22.32 -19.15
CA ASP A 91 -3.92 -23.60 -18.83
C ASP A 91 -5.37 -23.38 -18.33
N LEU A 92 -5.68 -22.19 -17.80
CA LEU A 92 -7.01 -21.78 -17.34
C LEU A 92 -7.81 -20.96 -18.37
N ASP A 93 -7.28 -20.77 -19.59
CA ASP A 93 -7.92 -20.00 -20.67
C ASP A 93 -8.32 -18.57 -20.25
N LEU A 94 -7.53 -17.95 -19.36
CA LEU A 94 -7.81 -16.60 -18.83
C LEU A 94 -7.44 -15.47 -19.81
N ASP A 95 -6.73 -15.81 -20.88
CA ASP A 95 -6.26 -14.88 -21.93
C ASP A 95 -7.41 -14.25 -22.74
N GLU A 96 -8.58 -14.90 -22.83
CA GLU A 96 -9.72 -14.43 -23.64
C GLU A 96 -10.37 -13.14 -23.12
N SER A 97 -10.02 -12.70 -21.89
CA SER A 97 -10.57 -11.47 -21.27
C SER A 97 -9.68 -10.23 -21.38
N ILE A 98 -8.44 -10.37 -21.88
CA ILE A 98 -7.51 -9.25 -22.05
C ILE A 98 -7.66 -8.59 -23.44
N ASP A 99 -8.05 -9.36 -24.46
CA ASP A 99 -8.25 -8.86 -25.83
C ASP A 99 -9.52 -8.00 -26.02
N ASP A 100 -10.46 -8.00 -25.06
CA ASP A 100 -11.69 -7.18 -25.15
C ASP A 100 -11.46 -5.72 -24.71
N TYR A 101 -10.22 -5.35 -24.37
CA TYR A 101 -9.79 -3.95 -24.20
C TYR A 101 -8.90 -3.51 -25.36
N GLU A 102 -9.39 -3.64 -26.59
CA GLU A 102 -8.87 -2.88 -27.73
C GLU A 102 -9.28 -1.41 -27.55
N LEU A 103 -8.59 -0.71 -26.63
CA LEU A 103 -8.69 0.73 -26.48
C LEU A 103 -8.04 1.34 -27.73
N ASP A 104 -8.87 1.71 -28.70
CA ASP A 104 -8.48 2.30 -29.98
C ASP A 104 -7.30 3.27 -29.79
N SER A 105 -6.14 2.92 -30.38
CA SER A 105 -4.87 3.66 -30.18
C SER A 105 -5.05 5.15 -30.51
N GLU A 106 -5.95 5.46 -31.46
CA GLU A 106 -6.28 6.83 -31.85
C GLU A 106 -6.96 7.61 -30.71
N SER A 107 -7.72 6.96 -29.83
CA SER A 107 -8.34 7.61 -28.66
C SER A 107 -7.33 7.94 -27.57
N VAL A 108 -6.27 7.15 -27.42
CA VAL A 108 -5.20 7.38 -26.43
C VAL A 108 -4.28 8.50 -26.89
N ASP A 109 -3.92 8.52 -28.18
CA ASP A 109 -3.08 9.57 -28.76
C ASP A 109 -3.77 10.94 -28.67
N ASN A 110 -5.07 11.01 -28.97
CA ASN A 110 -5.85 12.23 -28.80
C ASN A 110 -5.94 12.69 -27.33
N LEU A 111 -5.98 11.77 -26.36
CA LEU A 111 -5.97 12.12 -24.93
C LEU A 111 -4.61 12.70 -24.51
N ILE A 112 -3.52 12.09 -25.00
CA ILE A 112 -2.15 12.52 -24.72
C ILE A 112 -1.88 13.91 -25.31
N ASP A 113 -2.35 14.19 -26.52
CA ASP A 113 -2.15 15.49 -27.16
C ASP A 113 -2.93 16.62 -26.48
N ASN A 114 -4.13 16.34 -25.97
CA ASN A 114 -4.87 17.31 -25.16
C ASN A 114 -4.14 17.63 -23.84
N ILE A 115 -3.59 16.63 -23.16
CA ILE A 115 -2.83 16.82 -21.91
C ILE A 115 -1.54 17.63 -22.17
N LYS A 116 -0.86 17.40 -23.30
CA LYS A 116 0.34 18.19 -23.67
C LYS A 116 0.00 19.66 -23.93
N ARG A 117 -1.09 19.94 -24.64
CA ARG A 117 -1.49 21.32 -24.94
C ARG A 117 -1.81 22.12 -23.68
N ASP A 118 -2.46 21.48 -22.71
CA ASP A 118 -2.78 22.12 -21.43
C ASP A 118 -1.52 22.43 -20.59
N PHE A 119 -0.42 21.71 -20.80
CA PHE A 119 0.87 22.01 -20.15
C PHE A 119 1.67 23.13 -20.84
N GLU A 120 1.45 23.35 -22.14
CA GLU A 120 2.16 24.38 -22.91
C GLU A 120 1.55 25.78 -22.71
N ASP A 121 0.26 25.88 -22.37
CA ASP A 121 -0.45 27.17 -22.21
C ASP A 121 -0.21 27.86 -20.85
N GLU A 122 0.38 27.17 -19.85
CA GLU A 122 0.78 27.78 -18.57
C GLU A 122 2.19 28.39 -18.57
N GLY A 123 2.87 28.41 -19.74
CA GLY A 123 4.28 28.82 -19.87
C GLY A 123 4.57 30.29 -20.25
N GLU A 124 3.59 31.08 -20.68
CA GLU A 124 3.80 32.50 -21.01
C GLU A 124 3.04 33.44 -20.06
N GLY A 125 3.67 33.75 -18.94
CA GLY A 125 3.15 34.69 -17.96
C GLY A 125 4.23 35.16 -16.98
N PHE A 126 5.30 35.78 -17.49
CA PHE A 126 6.18 36.65 -16.71
C PHE A 126 6.25 38.04 -17.35
#